data_AF-A0A2E1KXH0-F1
#
_entry.id   AF-A0A2E1KXH0-F1
#
_cell.length_a   1.000
_cell.length_b   1.000
_cell.length_c   1.000
_cell.angle_alpha   90.00
_cell.angle_beta   90.00
_cell.angle_gamma   90.00
#
_symmetry.space_group_name_H-M   'P 1'
#
loop_
_entity.id
_entity.type
_entity.pdbx_description
1 polymer ?
#
loop_
_entity_poly.entity_id
_entity_poly.type
_entity_poly.pdbx_seq_one_letter_code
_entity_poly.pdbx_strand_id
1 'polypeptide(L)'
;MTVTNNSRSYSFFQPADRFFQDAIPFGLTFDDLSLATLYSEILPRETNLSTRISDTLKLQIPIISSDMDTVTESKMAIQMALNGGMGILHYNMPEEKQVKEVARVKNHIHGYIQDPIKVRPEQTIGSVLELIKAHNYGFSTFPVVDGENHLIGLLPGRAVKTRYADKKVSEAMSSRESIYTLQEKEIKNDPIKTADQFFTQHLGIHKLLVVDDSDKLCGLFTLSDIERIESESNLEVKPARDSYFQLICAASIAPQRKPDGSLDTERILNHVGHLVDEKIDAIAISTAHGFSKSIGAIVRLLREQFPELTLIAGNVTSAEGVEFLADSGANAIKVGQGPGSICTTRIVAGVGIPQMTALYAASKIADKKNVSILADGGISKSGDIVKALTLSNAVICGSLLAGCNEAPGRIMEINGKLYKQYRGMGSHEAMKEGSASRYGHAKKDVQLKAAAEGIEALKEASGSLSRVLNELIGGIQSGMGYLGAGDLASLRSNARYIRVTQAGQKEASPHDVITVKTSNTDSQK
;
A
#
# COMPACT_ATOMS: atom_id res chain seq x y z
N MET A 1 10.31 31.14 24.51
CA MET A 1 9.46 32.36 24.56
C MET A 1 8.08 31.93 24.08
N THR A 2 7.05 31.99 24.92
CA THR A 2 5.67 31.69 24.48
C THR A 2 5.23 32.83 23.57
N VAL A 3 5.30 32.64 22.25
CA VAL A 3 4.69 33.56 21.30
C VAL A 3 3.20 33.52 21.56
N THR A 4 2.67 34.52 22.27
CA THR A 4 1.23 34.74 22.39
C THR A 4 0.71 35.03 20.99
N ASN A 5 0.14 34.00 20.38
CA ASN A 5 -0.55 34.00 19.11
C ASN A 5 -1.52 35.18 19.03
N ASN A 6 -1.07 36.26 18.39
CA ASN A 6 -1.73 37.55 18.40
C ASN A 6 -3.06 37.45 17.63
N SER A 7 -4.18 37.78 18.28
CA SER A 7 -5.55 37.41 17.85
C SER A 7 -6.03 38.06 16.54
N ARG A 8 -5.29 39.02 15.96
CA ARG A 8 -5.71 39.80 14.79
C ARG A 8 -5.43 39.13 13.43
N SER A 9 -4.38 38.33 13.29
CA SER A 9 -4.10 37.61 12.02
C SER A 9 -5.02 36.39 11.81
N TYR A 10 -5.59 35.86 12.90
CA TYR A 10 -6.58 34.77 12.85
C TYR A 10 -7.89 35.14 12.15
N SER A 11 -8.16 36.42 11.83
CA SER A 11 -9.32 36.75 11.00
C SER A 11 -9.16 36.25 9.56
N PHE A 12 -7.92 36.14 9.05
CA PHE A 12 -7.64 35.69 7.69
C PHE A 12 -7.31 34.20 7.60
N PHE A 13 -6.64 33.64 8.61
CA PHE A 13 -6.21 32.24 8.65
C PHE A 13 -7.06 31.46 9.66
N GLN A 14 -8.08 30.76 9.17
CA GLN A 14 -9.09 30.11 10.00
C GLN A 14 -8.74 28.64 10.29
N PRO A 15 -9.10 28.08 11.46
CA PRO A 15 -9.09 26.63 11.65
C PRO A 15 -10.10 25.95 10.71
N ALA A 16 -9.93 24.64 10.46
CA ALA A 16 -10.74 23.90 9.49
C ALA A 16 -12.25 24.13 9.65
N ASP A 17 -12.78 23.97 10.87
CA ASP A 17 -14.20 24.05 11.16
C ASP A 17 -14.83 25.36 10.70
N ARG A 18 -14.20 26.47 11.08
CA ARG A 18 -14.64 27.80 10.69
C ARG A 18 -14.42 28.06 9.21
N PHE A 19 -13.24 27.70 8.68
CA PHE A 19 -12.89 27.92 7.28
C PHE A 19 -13.90 27.30 6.31
N PHE A 20 -14.20 26.01 6.49
CA PHE A 20 -15.08 25.28 5.58
C PHE A 20 -16.57 25.61 5.81
N GLN A 21 -16.97 26.03 7.01
CA GLN A 21 -18.32 26.56 7.25
C GLN A 21 -18.51 27.93 6.57
N ASP A 22 -17.54 28.85 6.74
CA ASP A 22 -17.57 30.18 6.12
C ASP A 22 -17.47 30.11 4.59
N ALA A 23 -16.97 29.00 4.03
CA ALA A 23 -16.89 28.78 2.59
C ALA A 23 -18.23 28.44 1.94
N ILE A 24 -19.27 28.08 2.70
CA ILE A 24 -20.60 27.77 2.16
C ILE A 24 -21.17 29.02 1.45
N PRO A 25 -21.67 28.90 0.21
CA PRO A 25 -22.08 27.67 -0.49
C PRO A 25 -21.04 27.05 -1.46
N PHE A 26 -19.77 27.44 -1.41
CA PHE A 26 -18.74 26.96 -2.33
C PHE A 26 -18.15 25.60 -1.91
N GLY A 27 -17.88 24.75 -2.89
CA GLY A 27 -16.98 23.61 -2.74
C GLY A 27 -15.53 24.00 -3.06
N LEU A 28 -14.57 23.43 -2.35
CA LEU A 28 -13.15 23.76 -2.44
C LEU A 28 -12.32 22.53 -2.84
N THR A 29 -11.37 22.73 -3.76
CA THR A 29 -10.31 21.80 -4.12
C THR A 29 -8.97 22.22 -3.52
N PHE A 30 -7.89 21.50 -3.83
CA PHE A 30 -6.55 21.82 -3.34
C PHE A 30 -6.07 23.23 -3.75
N ASP A 31 -6.40 23.66 -4.97
CA ASP A 31 -5.98 24.95 -5.54
C ASP A 31 -6.88 26.13 -5.15
N ASP A 32 -7.99 25.89 -4.46
CA ASP A 32 -8.86 26.98 -3.95
C ASP A 32 -8.39 27.52 -2.58
N LEU A 33 -7.39 26.88 -1.96
CA LEU A 33 -6.91 27.23 -0.62
C LEU A 33 -5.39 27.15 -0.46
N SER A 34 -4.89 27.85 0.54
CA SER A 34 -3.50 27.78 1.03
C SER A 34 -3.49 27.58 2.54
N LEU A 35 -2.38 27.03 3.04
CA LEU A 35 -2.11 26.91 4.47
C LEU A 35 -1.23 28.06 4.93
N ALA A 36 -1.52 28.63 6.09
CA ALA A 36 -0.73 29.71 6.67
C ALA A 36 0.52 29.16 7.37
N THR A 37 1.64 29.89 7.24
CA THR A 37 2.85 29.63 8.03
C THR A 37 2.59 29.94 9.50
N LEU A 38 3.07 29.06 10.38
CA LEU A 38 2.92 29.15 11.82
C LEU A 38 4.30 29.14 12.49
N TYR A 39 4.33 29.48 13.77
CA TYR A 39 5.53 29.34 14.58
C TYR A 39 5.98 27.88 14.60
N SER A 40 7.27 27.63 14.43
CA SER A 40 7.86 26.29 14.45
C SER A 40 9.18 26.28 15.21
N GLU A 41 9.32 25.32 16.11
CA GLU A 41 10.60 24.95 16.74
C GLU A 41 11.18 23.66 16.13
N ILE A 42 10.50 23.06 15.15
CA ILE A 42 10.83 21.76 14.57
C ILE A 42 11.43 21.95 13.18
N LEU A 43 12.56 21.28 12.91
CA LEU A 43 13.13 21.22 11.58
C LEU A 43 12.42 20.15 10.73
N PRO A 44 12.27 20.33 9.40
CA PRO A 44 11.60 19.37 8.52
C PRO A 44 12.05 17.91 8.71
N ARG A 45 13.36 17.67 8.83
CA ARG A 45 13.94 16.33 9.02
C ARG A 45 13.57 15.64 10.35
N GLU A 46 13.07 16.41 11.33
CA GLU A 46 12.69 15.92 12.66
C GLU A 46 11.22 15.52 12.71
N THR A 47 10.48 15.73 11.62
CA THR A 47 9.05 15.41 11.55
C THR A 47 8.82 13.90 11.42
N ASN A 48 7.81 13.40 12.13
CA ASN A 48 7.37 12.02 12.10
C ASN A 48 6.18 11.87 11.15
N LEU A 49 6.41 11.18 10.04
CA LEU A 49 5.40 10.93 9.00
C LEU A 49 4.57 9.67 9.23
N SER A 50 4.89 8.88 10.26
CA SER A 50 4.21 7.61 10.48
C SER A 50 2.71 7.81 10.72
N THR A 51 1.91 6.90 10.17
CA THR A 51 0.46 6.96 10.25
C THR A 51 -0.13 5.59 10.53
N ARG A 52 -1.24 5.56 11.24
CA ARG A 52 -2.01 4.35 11.53
C ARG A 52 -3.23 4.35 10.61
N ILE A 53 -3.43 3.25 9.87
CA ILE A 53 -4.59 3.04 9.00
C ILE A 53 -5.66 2.23 9.75
N SER A 54 -5.23 1.25 10.53
CA SER A 54 -6.04 0.44 11.46
C SER A 54 -5.19 0.04 12.67
N ASP A 55 -5.75 -0.65 13.64
CA ASP A 55 -4.98 -1.09 14.81
C ASP A 55 -3.83 -2.05 14.49
N THR A 56 -3.96 -2.80 13.40
CA THR A 56 -2.97 -3.77 12.93
C THR A 56 -2.12 -3.26 11.77
N LEU A 57 -2.47 -2.12 11.15
CA LEU A 57 -1.78 -1.58 9.97
C LEU A 57 -1.18 -0.18 10.24
N LYS A 58 0.16 -0.13 10.33
CA LYS A 58 0.93 1.11 10.47
C LYS A 58 1.86 1.31 9.27
N LEU A 59 1.92 2.53 8.76
CA LEU A 59 2.84 2.95 7.70
C LEU A 59 3.87 3.93 8.27
N GLN A 60 5.05 3.99 7.66
CA GLN A 60 6.11 4.93 8.02
C GLN A 60 5.98 6.26 7.27
N ILE A 61 5.31 6.25 6.10
CA ILE A 61 4.88 7.44 5.37
C ILE A 61 3.39 7.34 5.01
N PRO A 62 2.67 8.46 4.90
CA PRO A 62 1.22 8.47 4.68
C PRO A 62 0.86 8.41 3.18
N ILE A 63 1.59 7.61 2.39
CA ILE A 63 1.42 7.50 0.93
C ILE A 63 1.14 6.05 0.56
N ILE A 64 0.06 5.87 -0.20
CA ILE A 64 -0.41 4.58 -0.69
C ILE A 64 -0.52 4.63 -2.22
N SER A 65 -0.08 3.60 -2.94
CA SER A 65 -0.24 3.54 -4.40
C SER A 65 -1.62 2.99 -4.79
N SER A 66 -2.26 3.62 -5.77
CA SER A 66 -3.63 3.31 -6.18
C SER A 66 -3.81 1.91 -6.76
N ASP A 67 -4.99 1.33 -6.54
CA ASP A 67 -5.43 0.02 -7.05
C ASP A 67 -5.79 0.04 -8.54
N MET A 68 -4.82 0.40 -9.38
CA MET A 68 -4.98 0.53 -10.83
C MET A 68 -3.98 -0.34 -11.58
N ASP A 69 -4.42 -0.89 -12.72
CA ASP A 69 -3.62 -1.78 -13.58
C ASP A 69 -2.44 -1.13 -14.30
N THR A 70 -2.36 0.20 -14.22
CA THR A 70 -1.25 1.02 -14.71
C THR A 70 -0.47 1.68 -13.57
N VAL A 71 -0.70 1.25 -12.32
CA VAL A 71 -0.03 1.82 -11.13
C VAL A 71 0.56 0.71 -10.25
N THR A 72 -0.23 -0.28 -9.81
CA THR A 72 0.20 -1.18 -8.73
C THR A 72 0.05 -2.67 -9.05
N GLU A 73 1.17 -3.30 -9.42
CA GLU A 73 1.40 -4.75 -9.29
C GLU A 73 2.52 -5.00 -8.24
N SER A 74 3.00 -6.24 -8.07
CA SER A 74 3.97 -6.60 -7.02
C SER A 74 5.22 -5.71 -6.99
N LYS A 75 5.77 -5.31 -8.15
CA LYS A 75 6.96 -4.44 -8.20
C LYS A 75 6.73 -3.09 -7.52
N MET A 76 5.60 -2.44 -7.80
CA MET A 76 5.21 -1.19 -7.16
C MET A 76 4.94 -1.43 -5.68
N ALA A 77 4.16 -2.46 -5.32
CA ALA A 77 3.82 -2.74 -3.93
C ALA A 77 5.06 -3.02 -3.05
N ILE A 78 6.02 -3.80 -3.56
CA ILE A 78 7.32 -4.05 -2.90
C ILE A 78 8.06 -2.74 -2.66
N GLN A 79 8.20 -1.90 -3.70
CA GLN A 79 8.96 -0.66 -3.57
C GLN A 79 8.23 0.38 -2.72
N MET A 80 6.90 0.44 -2.74
CA MET A 80 6.12 1.25 -1.79
C MET A 80 6.42 0.83 -0.35
N ALA A 81 6.35 -0.47 -0.05
CA ALA A 81 6.60 -1.00 1.28
C ALA A 81 8.05 -0.77 1.73
N LEU A 82 9.05 -0.98 0.86
CA LEU A 82 10.46 -0.70 1.16
C LEU A 82 10.73 0.78 1.48
N ASN A 83 9.94 1.71 0.91
CA ASN A 83 10.03 3.13 1.21
C ASN A 83 9.01 3.58 2.27
N GLY A 84 8.45 2.64 3.06
CA GLY A 84 7.61 2.94 4.22
C GLY A 84 6.12 3.19 3.95
N GLY A 85 5.69 3.11 2.69
CA GLY A 85 4.29 3.23 2.28
C GLY A 85 3.62 1.87 2.08
N MET A 86 2.55 1.82 1.29
CA MET A 86 1.86 0.58 0.93
C MET A 86 1.34 0.62 -0.50
N GLY A 87 1.37 -0.51 -1.21
CA GLY A 87 0.67 -0.64 -2.49
C GLY A 87 -0.63 -1.43 -2.36
N ILE A 88 -1.68 -0.99 -3.07
CA ILE A 88 -2.92 -1.75 -3.22
C ILE A 88 -2.92 -2.44 -4.61
N LEU A 89 -2.79 -3.76 -4.63
CA LEU A 89 -2.84 -4.56 -5.86
C LEU A 89 -4.25 -4.52 -6.46
N HIS A 90 -4.37 -4.19 -7.75
CA HIS A 90 -5.66 -4.10 -8.42
C HIS A 90 -6.29 -5.47 -8.68
N TYR A 91 -7.63 -5.54 -8.70
CA TYR A 91 -8.36 -6.76 -9.08
C TYR A 91 -8.55 -6.95 -10.60
N ASN A 92 -8.03 -6.04 -11.43
CA ASN A 92 -8.16 -6.13 -12.90
C ASN A 92 -7.26 -7.23 -13.52
N MET A 93 -7.35 -8.45 -12.97
CA MET A 93 -6.65 -9.65 -13.36
C MET A 93 -7.39 -10.88 -12.81
N PRO A 94 -7.07 -12.12 -13.25
CA PRO A 94 -7.61 -13.32 -12.60
C PRO A 94 -7.24 -13.40 -11.12
N GLU A 95 -8.13 -13.95 -10.30
CA GLU A 95 -7.98 -14.05 -8.84
C GLU A 95 -6.70 -14.83 -8.47
N GLU A 96 -6.40 -15.91 -9.19
CA GLU A 96 -5.18 -16.70 -8.99
C GLU A 96 -3.91 -15.91 -9.33
N LYS A 97 -3.99 -14.96 -10.28
CA LYS A 97 -2.87 -14.06 -10.57
C LYS A 97 -2.71 -13.03 -9.45
N GLN A 98 -3.80 -12.48 -8.92
CA GLN A 98 -3.75 -11.51 -7.84
C GLN A 98 -3.14 -12.12 -6.57
N VAL A 99 -3.55 -13.34 -6.21
CA VAL A 99 -2.95 -14.13 -5.12
C VAL A 99 -1.44 -14.30 -5.33
N LYS A 100 -0.99 -14.61 -6.57
CA LYS A 100 0.45 -14.68 -6.89
C LYS A 100 1.17 -13.32 -6.77
N GLU A 101 0.51 -12.21 -7.10
CA GLU A 101 1.10 -10.88 -6.89
C GLU A 101 1.26 -10.59 -5.40
N VAL A 102 0.29 -10.94 -4.55
CA VAL A 102 0.41 -10.86 -3.09
C VAL A 102 1.58 -11.70 -2.60
N ALA A 103 1.61 -12.98 -2.99
CA ALA A 103 2.67 -13.91 -2.63
C ALA A 103 4.06 -13.36 -2.98
N ARG A 104 4.22 -12.71 -4.14
CA ARG A 104 5.50 -12.07 -4.52
C ARG A 104 5.91 -10.93 -3.59
N VAL A 105 4.96 -10.15 -3.09
CA VAL A 105 5.26 -9.06 -2.15
C VAL A 105 5.61 -9.63 -0.78
N LYS A 106 4.77 -10.53 -0.24
CA LYS A 106 4.94 -11.10 1.09
C LYS A 106 6.18 -11.99 1.19
N ASN A 107 6.56 -12.67 0.11
CA ASN A 107 7.76 -13.50 0.03
C ASN A 107 8.99 -12.76 -0.55
N HIS A 108 8.94 -11.43 -0.70
CA HIS A 108 10.10 -10.67 -1.18
C HIS A 108 11.26 -10.71 -0.18
N ILE A 109 10.94 -10.57 1.10
CA ILE A 109 11.83 -10.72 2.27
C ILE A 109 10.98 -11.40 3.33
N HIS A 110 11.39 -12.59 3.79
CA HIS A 110 10.55 -13.39 4.69
C HIS A 110 10.80 -13.04 6.15
N GLY A 111 11.99 -12.54 6.50
CA GLY A 111 12.39 -12.36 7.90
C GLY A 111 12.43 -13.71 8.62
N TYR A 112 11.44 -13.96 9.49
CA TYR A 112 11.26 -15.25 10.16
C TYR A 112 10.28 -16.15 9.38
N ILE A 113 10.78 -17.22 8.77
CA ILE A 113 9.96 -18.18 8.03
C ILE A 113 9.38 -19.20 9.01
N GLN A 114 8.10 -19.07 9.39
CA GLN A 114 7.45 -19.99 10.35
C GLN A 114 7.18 -21.40 9.78
N ASP A 115 6.76 -21.52 8.52
CA ASP A 115 6.53 -22.82 7.89
C ASP A 115 7.45 -23.01 6.68
N PRO A 116 8.75 -23.30 6.91
CA PRO A 116 9.68 -23.52 5.82
C PRO A 116 9.30 -24.80 5.06
N ILE A 117 9.51 -24.81 3.75
CA ILE A 117 9.31 -26.00 2.93
C ILE A 117 10.27 -27.09 3.37
N LYS A 118 9.71 -28.23 3.73
CA LYS A 118 10.36 -29.39 4.36
C LYS A 118 10.49 -30.55 3.37
N VAL A 119 11.47 -31.42 3.61
CA VAL A 119 11.60 -32.72 2.91
C VAL A 119 11.68 -33.89 3.90
N ARG A 120 11.41 -35.10 3.43
CA ARG A 120 11.47 -36.34 4.20
C ARG A 120 12.80 -37.08 3.94
N PRO A 121 13.33 -37.83 4.91
CA PRO A 121 14.60 -38.53 4.74
C PRO A 121 14.52 -39.66 3.69
N GLU A 122 13.34 -40.24 3.47
CA GLU A 122 13.11 -41.32 2.49
C GLU A 122 12.95 -40.82 1.05
N GLN A 123 12.70 -39.53 0.85
CA GLN A 123 12.59 -38.94 -0.49
C GLN A 123 13.92 -39.07 -1.24
N THR A 124 13.84 -39.17 -2.57
CA THR A 124 15.03 -39.12 -3.43
C THR A 124 15.39 -37.67 -3.74
N ILE A 125 16.66 -37.39 -4.01
CA ILE A 125 17.08 -36.06 -4.49
C ILE A 125 16.37 -35.71 -5.81
N GLY A 126 16.08 -36.69 -6.66
CA GLY A 126 15.27 -36.52 -7.86
C GLY A 126 13.89 -35.93 -7.56
N SER A 127 13.18 -36.46 -6.57
CA SER A 127 11.87 -35.93 -6.15
C SER A 127 11.95 -34.50 -5.61
N VAL A 128 13.05 -34.15 -4.92
CA VAL A 128 13.29 -32.77 -4.44
C VAL A 128 13.55 -31.82 -5.61
N LEU A 129 14.28 -32.26 -6.64
CA LEU A 129 14.48 -31.47 -7.86
C LEU A 129 13.16 -31.22 -8.60
N GLU A 130 12.29 -32.22 -8.67
CA GLU A 130 10.94 -32.08 -9.23
C GLU A 130 10.09 -31.12 -8.41
N LEU A 131 10.15 -31.22 -7.08
CA LEU A 131 9.46 -30.29 -6.18
C LEU A 131 9.88 -28.83 -6.44
N ILE A 132 11.20 -28.57 -6.52
CA ILE A 132 11.75 -27.26 -6.85
C ILE A 132 11.22 -26.76 -8.20
N LYS A 133 11.24 -27.63 -9.22
CA LYS A 133 10.79 -27.26 -10.57
C LYS A 133 9.29 -26.99 -10.62
N ALA A 134 8.48 -27.83 -9.99
CA ALA A 134 7.03 -27.74 -9.98
C ALA A 134 6.53 -26.44 -9.31
N HIS A 135 7.23 -25.99 -8.27
CA HIS A 135 6.87 -24.78 -7.52
C HIS A 135 7.76 -23.57 -7.82
N ASN A 136 8.71 -23.71 -8.76
CA ASN A 136 9.66 -22.68 -9.17
C ASN A 136 10.42 -22.05 -7.97
N TYR A 137 10.91 -22.89 -7.05
CA TYR A 137 11.66 -22.41 -5.90
C TYR A 137 13.02 -21.84 -6.29
N GLY A 138 13.34 -20.63 -5.79
CA GLY A 138 14.63 -19.98 -5.97
C GLY A 138 15.74 -20.49 -5.03
N PHE A 139 15.45 -21.52 -4.23
CA PHE A 139 16.36 -22.08 -3.23
C PHE A 139 16.41 -23.61 -3.31
N SER A 140 17.48 -24.19 -2.79
CA SER A 140 17.73 -25.64 -2.85
C SER A 140 18.15 -26.27 -1.52
N THR A 141 18.06 -25.54 -0.41
CA THR A 141 18.39 -26.06 0.93
C THR A 141 17.12 -26.22 1.75
N PHE A 142 16.88 -27.41 2.30
CA PHE A 142 15.61 -27.79 2.94
C PHE A 142 15.83 -28.39 4.33
N PRO A 143 15.06 -28.00 5.35
CA PRO A 143 14.94 -28.77 6.59
C PRO A 143 14.45 -30.19 6.29
N VAL A 144 15.01 -31.18 6.97
CA VAL A 144 14.58 -32.58 6.88
C VAL A 144 13.87 -32.94 8.18
N VAL A 145 12.63 -33.42 8.08
CA VAL A 145 11.78 -33.75 9.23
C VAL A 145 11.13 -35.13 9.13
N ASP A 146 10.91 -35.76 10.28
CA ASP A 146 10.18 -37.04 10.40
C ASP A 146 8.66 -36.87 10.32
N GLY A 147 7.90 -37.97 10.33
CA GLY A 147 6.43 -37.96 10.24
C GLY A 147 5.72 -37.08 11.27
N GLU A 148 6.34 -36.80 12.42
CA GLU A 148 5.80 -35.98 13.52
C GLU A 148 6.33 -34.55 13.54
N ASN A 149 7.07 -34.15 12.50
CA ASN A 149 7.70 -32.84 12.30
C ASN A 149 8.93 -32.58 13.18
N HIS A 150 9.55 -33.62 13.76
CA HIS A 150 10.84 -33.48 14.43
C HIS A 150 11.94 -33.22 13.40
N LEU A 151 12.80 -32.25 13.71
CA LEU A 151 13.95 -31.93 12.89
C LEU A 151 14.98 -33.05 13.00
N ILE A 152 15.33 -33.67 11.87
CA ILE A 152 16.31 -34.76 11.84
C ILE A 152 17.56 -34.44 11.00
N GLY A 153 17.54 -33.32 10.28
CA GLY A 153 18.68 -32.87 9.51
C GLY A 153 18.40 -31.65 8.63
N LEU A 154 19.42 -31.27 7.84
CA LEU A 154 19.33 -30.21 6.85
C LEU A 154 19.91 -30.71 5.53
N LEU A 155 19.13 -30.68 4.45
CA LEU A 155 19.59 -31.03 3.11
C LEU A 155 20.25 -29.80 2.46
N PRO A 156 21.59 -29.78 2.27
CA PRO A 156 22.27 -28.61 1.71
C PRO A 156 22.07 -28.52 0.20
N GLY A 157 21.94 -27.31 -0.34
CA GLY A 157 21.72 -27.10 -1.77
C GLY A 157 22.80 -27.65 -2.71
N ARG A 158 24.02 -27.85 -2.20
CA ARG A 158 25.11 -28.53 -2.95
C ARG A 158 24.83 -30.01 -3.23
N ALA A 159 24.00 -30.66 -2.40
CA ALA A 159 23.59 -32.05 -2.58
C ALA A 159 22.41 -32.20 -3.54
N VAL A 160 21.63 -31.14 -3.78
CA VAL A 160 20.46 -31.17 -4.65
C VAL A 160 20.88 -30.98 -6.12
N LYS A 161 21.40 -32.05 -6.73
CA LYS A 161 21.92 -32.08 -8.11
C LYS A 161 21.47 -33.32 -8.85
N THR A 162 21.26 -33.20 -10.16
CA THR A 162 20.81 -34.30 -11.03
C THR A 162 21.70 -35.55 -10.94
N ARG A 163 23.01 -35.39 -10.76
CA ARG A 163 23.94 -36.52 -10.59
C ARG A 163 23.73 -37.36 -9.33
N TYR A 164 22.97 -36.85 -8.37
CA TYR A 164 22.62 -37.54 -7.13
C TYR A 164 21.13 -37.92 -7.09
N ALA A 165 20.42 -37.85 -8.23
CA ALA A 165 18.96 -38.01 -8.27
C ALA A 165 18.46 -39.33 -7.64
N ASP A 166 19.22 -40.42 -7.81
CA ASP A 166 18.86 -41.75 -7.28
C ASP A 166 19.19 -41.94 -5.79
N LYS A 167 19.89 -40.97 -5.17
CA LYS A 167 20.24 -41.01 -3.75
C LYS A 167 19.09 -40.54 -2.88
N LYS A 168 18.98 -41.12 -1.68
CA LYS A 168 18.02 -40.64 -0.66
C LYS A 168 18.49 -39.34 -0.02
N VAL A 169 17.54 -38.53 0.44
CA VAL A 169 17.80 -37.32 1.24
C VAL A 169 18.63 -37.67 2.48
N SER A 170 18.32 -38.78 3.16
CA SER A 170 19.06 -39.26 4.33
C SER A 170 20.55 -39.53 4.08
N GLU A 171 20.95 -39.86 2.83
CA GLU A 171 22.35 -40.11 2.47
C GLU A 171 23.16 -38.82 2.26
N ALA A 172 22.49 -37.68 2.05
CA ALA A 172 23.12 -36.44 1.63
C ALA A 172 22.86 -35.25 2.57
N MET A 173 21.96 -35.39 3.54
CA MET A 173 21.68 -34.39 4.56
C MET A 173 22.79 -34.28 5.60
N SER A 174 22.91 -33.10 6.22
CA SER A 174 23.63 -32.95 7.48
C SER A 174 22.75 -33.50 8.61
N SER A 175 23.32 -34.31 9.50
CA SER A 175 22.60 -34.90 10.63
C SER A 175 22.12 -33.84 11.63
N ARG A 176 21.09 -34.18 12.41
CA ARG A 176 20.55 -33.31 13.48
C ARG A 176 21.61 -32.77 14.45
N GLU A 177 22.62 -33.58 14.76
CA GLU A 177 23.69 -33.21 15.69
C GLU A 177 24.69 -32.19 15.12
N SER A 178 24.78 -32.09 13.79
CA SER A 178 25.75 -31.20 13.12
C SER A 178 25.16 -29.87 12.66
N ILE A 179 23.88 -29.62 12.98
CA ILE A 179 23.17 -28.39 12.64
C ILE A 179 22.87 -27.56 13.89
N TYR A 180 23.09 -26.25 13.78
CA TYR A 180 22.71 -25.30 14.80
C TYR A 180 21.21 -24.96 14.69
N THR A 181 20.59 -24.76 15.85
CA THR A 181 19.17 -24.40 15.99
C THR A 181 19.00 -23.36 17.09
N LEU A 182 18.00 -22.50 16.97
CA LEU A 182 17.47 -21.71 18.08
C LEU A 182 16.22 -22.38 18.65
N GLN A 183 15.98 -22.21 19.95
CA GLN A 183 14.71 -22.53 20.57
C GLN A 183 13.69 -21.42 20.28
N GLU A 184 12.43 -21.80 20.01
CA GLU A 184 11.35 -20.85 19.70
C GLU A 184 11.18 -19.78 20.79
N LYS A 185 11.40 -20.16 22.06
CA LYS A 185 11.35 -19.23 23.19
C LYS A 185 12.44 -18.15 23.16
N GLU A 186 13.59 -18.39 22.53
CA GLU A 186 14.71 -17.44 22.43
C GLU A 186 14.38 -16.28 21.50
N ILE A 187 13.53 -16.50 20.50
CA ILE A 187 13.22 -15.51 19.47
C ILE A 187 11.97 -14.67 19.78
N LYS A 188 11.27 -14.91 20.90
CA LYS A 188 9.99 -14.23 21.20
C LYS A 188 10.07 -12.71 21.31
N ASN A 189 11.20 -12.17 21.76
CA ASN A 189 11.33 -10.74 22.03
C ASN A 189 11.83 -9.96 20.80
N ASP A 190 12.96 -10.38 20.24
CA ASP A 190 13.59 -9.72 19.09
C ASP A 190 14.17 -10.79 18.14
N PRO A 191 13.32 -11.38 17.27
CA PRO A 191 13.71 -12.49 16.42
C PRO A 191 14.88 -12.14 15.50
N ILE A 192 14.84 -10.94 14.90
CA ILE A 192 15.84 -10.49 13.92
C ILE A 192 17.19 -10.29 14.59
N LYS A 193 17.24 -9.56 15.71
CA LYS A 193 18.49 -9.33 16.43
C LYS A 193 19.11 -10.62 16.97
N THR A 194 18.27 -11.54 17.46
CA THR A 194 18.73 -12.85 17.94
C THR A 194 19.36 -13.65 16.80
N ALA A 195 18.73 -13.67 15.64
CA ALA A 195 19.26 -14.33 14.45
C ALA A 195 20.55 -13.66 13.93
N ASP A 196 20.63 -12.32 13.93
CA ASP A 196 21.83 -11.57 13.54
C ASP A 196 23.04 -11.87 14.43
N GLN A 197 22.84 -11.88 15.75
CA GLN A 197 23.88 -12.26 16.70
C GLN A 197 24.36 -13.69 16.46
N PHE A 198 23.44 -14.62 16.19
CA PHE A 198 23.79 -15.98 15.85
C PHE A 198 24.66 -16.04 14.59
N PHE A 199 24.22 -15.42 13.49
CA PHE A 199 24.95 -15.45 12.22
C PHE A 199 26.33 -14.79 12.31
N THR A 200 26.45 -13.72 13.09
CA THR A 200 27.72 -13.03 13.37
C THR A 200 28.73 -13.95 14.07
N GLN A 201 28.27 -14.80 14.99
CA GLN A 201 29.13 -15.71 15.76
C GLN A 201 29.46 -17.01 15.00
N HIS A 202 28.62 -17.42 14.04
CA HIS A 202 28.70 -18.72 13.37
C HIS A 202 28.99 -18.58 11.87
N LEU A 203 30.25 -18.28 11.55
CA LEU A 203 30.72 -18.05 10.19
C LEU A 203 30.44 -19.26 9.26
N GLY A 204 29.87 -18.99 8.08
CA GLY A 204 29.58 -20.00 7.06
C GLY A 204 28.20 -20.68 7.20
N ILE A 205 27.43 -20.33 8.24
CA ILE A 205 26.03 -20.75 8.35
C ILE A 205 25.14 -19.73 7.63
N HIS A 206 24.31 -20.22 6.71
CA HIS A 206 23.40 -19.38 5.92
C HIS A 206 21.92 -19.61 6.23
N LYS A 207 21.62 -20.64 7.02
CA LYS A 207 20.27 -21.05 7.40
C LYS A 207 20.26 -21.43 8.87
N LEU A 208 19.41 -20.80 9.65
CA LEU A 208 19.26 -21.03 11.08
C LEU A 208 17.86 -21.52 11.39
N LEU A 209 17.74 -22.78 11.77
CA LEU A 209 16.45 -23.42 12.05
C LEU A 209 15.99 -23.08 13.46
N VAL A 210 14.67 -23.02 13.65
CA VAL A 210 14.04 -22.77 14.94
C VAL A 210 13.20 -23.98 15.32
N VAL A 211 13.38 -24.49 16.54
CA VAL A 211 12.67 -25.66 17.06
C VAL A 211 12.00 -25.38 18.40
N ASP A 212 10.99 -26.17 18.75
CA ASP A 212 10.41 -26.17 20.10
C ASP A 212 11.21 -27.05 21.09
N ASP A 213 10.73 -27.11 22.34
CA ASP A 213 11.33 -27.93 23.39
C ASP A 213 11.27 -29.45 23.09
N SER A 214 10.47 -29.87 22.10
CA SER A 214 10.36 -31.27 21.63
C SER A 214 11.15 -31.51 20.34
N ASP A 215 11.96 -30.56 19.88
CA ASP A 215 12.74 -30.60 18.64
C ASP A 215 11.90 -30.61 17.35
N LYS A 216 10.65 -30.15 17.42
CA LYS A 216 9.82 -29.95 16.22
C LYS A 216 10.20 -28.66 15.53
N LEU A 217 10.25 -28.69 14.20
CA LEU A 217 10.60 -27.51 13.41
C LEU A 217 9.48 -26.47 13.46
N CYS A 218 9.80 -25.30 14.02
CA CYS A 218 8.92 -24.14 14.17
C CYS A 218 9.23 -22.99 13.21
N GLY A 219 10.41 -23.01 12.57
CA GLY A 219 10.75 -22.01 11.57
C GLY A 219 12.20 -21.99 11.11
N LEU A 220 12.57 -20.95 10.38
CA LEU A 220 13.88 -20.76 9.77
C LEU A 220 14.18 -19.27 9.54
N PHE A 221 15.42 -18.85 9.81
CA PHE A 221 15.99 -17.62 9.29
C PHE A 221 16.98 -17.90 8.17
N THR A 222 17.13 -16.93 7.26
CA THR A 222 18.20 -16.95 6.26
C THR A 222 19.14 -15.77 6.50
N LEU A 223 20.44 -15.99 6.35
CA LEU A 223 21.44 -14.93 6.51
C LEU A 223 21.13 -13.74 5.58
N SER A 224 20.76 -14.02 4.33
CA SER A 224 20.46 -12.98 3.34
C SER A 224 19.27 -12.10 3.73
N ASP A 225 18.26 -12.66 4.40
CA ASP A 225 17.12 -11.86 4.86
C ASP A 225 17.49 -11.01 6.07
N ILE A 226 18.28 -11.55 7.01
CA ILE A 226 18.78 -10.80 8.16
C ILE A 226 19.70 -9.66 7.71
N GLU A 227 20.66 -9.91 6.83
CA GLU A 227 21.56 -8.86 6.30
C GLU A 227 20.77 -7.73 5.61
N ARG A 228 19.71 -8.09 4.86
CA ARG A 228 18.83 -7.10 4.23
C ARG A 228 18.10 -6.26 5.26
N ILE A 229 17.46 -6.90 6.26
CA ILE A 229 16.71 -6.20 7.30
C ILE A 229 17.65 -5.32 8.15
N GLU A 230 18.82 -5.81 8.54
CA GLU A 230 19.80 -5.04 9.31
C GLU A 230 20.33 -3.84 8.53
N SER A 231 20.51 -3.97 7.20
CA SER A 231 20.92 -2.84 6.36
C SER A 231 19.89 -1.69 6.36
N GLU A 232 18.62 -1.97 6.68
CA GLU A 232 17.53 -1.00 6.75
C GLU A 232 17.58 -0.15 8.04
N SER A 233 18.32 -0.58 9.06
CA SER A 233 18.47 0.12 10.35
C SER A 233 19.06 1.53 10.22
N ASN A 234 19.75 1.83 9.12
CA ASN A 234 20.34 3.15 8.84
C ASN A 234 19.52 4.01 7.87
N LEU A 235 18.40 3.51 7.35
CA LEU A 235 17.53 4.29 6.45
C LEU A 235 16.78 5.37 7.23
N GLU A 236 16.64 6.54 6.61
CA GLU A 236 15.84 7.67 7.13
C GLU A 236 14.37 7.28 7.27
N VAL A 237 13.83 6.57 6.26
CA VAL A 237 12.50 5.99 6.28
C VAL A 237 12.62 4.47 6.34
N LYS A 238 12.01 3.87 7.37
CA LYS A 238 11.99 2.41 7.51
C LYS A 238 11.00 1.78 6.52
N PRO A 239 11.27 0.54 6.07
CA PRO A 239 10.26 -0.23 5.38
C PRO A 239 9.01 -0.46 6.23
N ALA A 240 7.85 -0.50 5.57
CA ALA A 240 6.60 -0.91 6.17
C ALA A 240 6.54 -2.44 6.21
N ARG A 241 6.63 -2.99 7.42
CA ARG A 241 6.61 -4.43 7.69
C ARG A 241 5.50 -4.80 8.66
N ASP A 242 4.96 -6.00 8.49
CA ASP A 242 3.99 -6.59 9.40
C ASP A 242 4.68 -7.22 10.64
N SER A 243 3.90 -7.84 11.50
CA SER A 243 4.40 -8.54 12.70
C SER A 243 5.29 -9.75 12.40
N TYR A 244 5.26 -10.26 11.17
CA TYR A 244 6.10 -11.35 10.68
C TYR A 244 7.37 -10.84 9.98
N PHE A 245 7.62 -9.53 10.00
CA PHE A 245 8.69 -8.85 9.29
C PHE A 245 8.59 -8.95 7.76
N GLN A 246 7.44 -9.32 7.22
CA GLN A 246 7.19 -9.31 5.77
C GLN A 246 6.74 -7.92 5.33
N LEU A 247 6.96 -7.57 4.06
CA LEU A 247 6.51 -6.28 3.53
C LEU A 247 4.99 -6.17 3.58
N ILE A 248 4.47 -5.00 3.95
CA ILE A 248 3.03 -4.74 3.97
C ILE A 248 2.49 -4.55 2.55
N CYS A 249 1.36 -5.17 2.24
CA CYS A 249 0.59 -4.86 1.04
C CYS A 249 -0.92 -5.04 1.23
N ALA A 250 -1.68 -4.43 0.32
CA ALA A 250 -3.12 -4.58 0.25
C ALA A 250 -3.54 -5.09 -1.13
N ALA A 251 -4.74 -5.63 -1.23
CA ALA A 251 -5.35 -6.03 -2.49
C ALA A 251 -6.79 -5.50 -2.57
N SER A 252 -7.18 -4.92 -3.70
CA SER A 252 -8.57 -4.56 -3.93
C SER A 252 -9.37 -5.76 -4.44
N ILE A 253 -10.66 -5.78 -4.16
CA ILE A 253 -11.58 -6.81 -4.66
C ILE A 253 -12.77 -6.18 -5.39
N ALA A 254 -13.29 -6.90 -6.38
CA ALA A 254 -14.51 -6.52 -7.06
C ALA A 254 -15.75 -7.02 -6.30
N PRO A 255 -16.89 -6.28 -6.34
CA PRO A 255 -18.17 -6.80 -5.89
C PRO A 255 -18.71 -7.82 -6.90
N GLN A 256 -18.23 -9.06 -6.82
CA GLN A 256 -18.62 -10.14 -7.75
C GLN A 256 -20.13 -10.41 -7.64
N ARG A 257 -20.76 -10.65 -8.78
CA ARG A 257 -22.20 -10.92 -8.89
C ARG A 257 -22.46 -12.20 -9.67
N LYS A 258 -23.50 -12.92 -9.25
CA LYS A 258 -24.07 -14.06 -9.98
C LYS A 258 -24.83 -13.55 -11.22
N PRO A 259 -25.17 -14.43 -12.19
CA PRO A 259 -25.92 -14.03 -13.39
C PRO A 259 -27.29 -13.38 -13.10
N ASP A 260 -27.89 -13.66 -11.94
CA ASP A 260 -29.15 -13.04 -11.48
C ASP A 260 -28.95 -11.63 -10.86
N GLY A 261 -27.72 -11.14 -10.81
CA GLY A 261 -27.36 -9.84 -10.25
C GLY A 261 -27.16 -9.82 -8.73
N SER A 262 -27.44 -10.92 -8.03
CA SER A 262 -27.15 -11.06 -6.60
C SER A 262 -25.63 -11.13 -6.35
N LEU A 263 -25.20 -10.82 -5.12
CA LEU A 263 -23.78 -10.90 -4.76
C LEU A 263 -23.33 -12.36 -4.73
N ASP A 264 -22.16 -12.63 -5.31
CA ASP A 264 -21.53 -13.94 -5.26
C ASP A 264 -20.67 -14.06 -4.00
N THR A 265 -21.34 -14.22 -2.86
CA THR A 265 -20.70 -14.21 -1.54
C THR A 265 -19.67 -15.31 -1.37
N GLU A 266 -19.95 -16.52 -1.88
CA GLU A 266 -19.04 -17.66 -1.81
C GLU A 266 -17.74 -17.38 -2.56
N ARG A 267 -17.84 -16.88 -3.81
CA ARG A 267 -16.67 -16.51 -4.59
C ARG A 267 -15.84 -15.40 -3.93
N ILE A 268 -16.50 -14.38 -3.36
CA ILE A 268 -15.82 -13.30 -2.64
C ILE A 268 -15.06 -13.85 -1.44
N LEU A 269 -15.70 -14.71 -0.64
CA LEU A 269 -15.07 -15.31 0.54
C LEU A 269 -13.90 -16.23 0.17
N ASN A 270 -14.05 -17.07 -0.85
CA ASN A 270 -12.97 -17.95 -1.30
C ASN A 270 -11.76 -17.14 -1.79
N HIS A 271 -12.00 -16.09 -2.59
CA HIS A 271 -10.92 -15.24 -3.08
C HIS A 271 -10.22 -14.51 -1.93
N VAL A 272 -10.96 -13.89 -1.01
CA VAL A 272 -10.36 -13.23 0.16
C VAL A 272 -9.64 -14.23 1.06
N GLY A 273 -10.19 -15.44 1.23
CA GLY A 273 -9.55 -16.54 1.96
C GLY A 273 -8.17 -16.86 1.39
N HIS A 274 -8.06 -17.05 0.08
CA HIS A 274 -6.75 -17.27 -0.56
C HIS A 274 -5.77 -16.09 -0.40
N LEU A 275 -6.25 -14.85 -0.37
CA LEU A 275 -5.39 -13.69 -0.11
C LEU A 275 -4.93 -13.65 1.36
N VAL A 276 -5.79 -14.05 2.30
CA VAL A 276 -5.47 -14.19 3.72
C VAL A 276 -4.49 -15.33 3.97
N ASP A 277 -4.61 -16.44 3.25
CA ASP A 277 -3.63 -17.55 3.31
C ASP A 277 -2.23 -17.08 2.87
N GLU A 278 -2.17 -16.16 1.90
CA GLU A 278 -0.93 -15.46 1.51
C GLU A 278 -0.55 -14.29 2.44
N LYS A 279 -1.22 -14.14 3.58
CA LYS A 279 -0.94 -13.14 4.62
C LYS A 279 -1.11 -11.68 4.15
N ILE A 280 -2.16 -11.40 3.37
CA ILE A 280 -2.51 -10.03 2.99
C ILE A 280 -2.80 -9.16 4.23
N ASP A 281 -2.32 -7.92 4.24
CA ASP A 281 -2.46 -7.04 5.41
C ASP A 281 -3.77 -6.25 5.40
N ALA A 282 -4.30 -5.94 4.21
CA ALA A 282 -5.58 -5.26 4.06
C ALA A 282 -6.31 -5.62 2.75
N ILE A 283 -7.64 -5.62 2.81
CA ILE A 283 -8.51 -5.76 1.64
C ILE A 283 -9.26 -4.46 1.37
N ALA A 284 -9.20 -4.01 0.12
CA ALA A 284 -9.88 -2.80 -0.34
C ALA A 284 -11.14 -3.13 -1.17
N ILE A 285 -12.32 -2.81 -0.63
CA ILE A 285 -13.58 -2.82 -1.36
C ILE A 285 -13.70 -1.49 -2.09
N SER A 286 -13.12 -1.44 -3.30
CA SER A 286 -12.93 -0.22 -4.10
C SER A 286 -13.97 -0.14 -5.23
N THR A 287 -14.96 0.73 -5.08
CA THR A 287 -16.01 0.98 -6.08
C THR A 287 -16.14 2.48 -6.37
N ALA A 288 -16.80 2.83 -7.48
CA ALA A 288 -17.14 4.23 -7.77
C ALA A 288 -18.14 4.81 -6.74
N HIS A 289 -19.04 3.99 -6.17
CA HIS A 289 -20.05 4.42 -5.22
C HIS A 289 -20.14 3.47 -4.00
N GLY A 290 -19.31 3.77 -3.00
CA GLY A 290 -19.20 2.99 -1.76
C GLY A 290 -20.41 3.11 -0.84
N PHE A 291 -21.16 4.21 -0.93
CA PHE A 291 -22.37 4.42 -0.15
C PHE A 291 -23.58 3.68 -0.74
N SER A 292 -23.44 2.36 -0.91
CA SER A 292 -24.46 1.51 -1.52
C SER A 292 -24.67 0.22 -0.72
N LYS A 293 -25.92 -0.28 -0.76
CA LYS A 293 -26.35 -1.47 0.01
C LYS A 293 -25.43 -2.68 -0.20
N SER A 294 -25.04 -2.95 -1.46
CA SER A 294 -24.19 -4.09 -1.77
C SER A 294 -22.79 -3.98 -1.17
N ILE A 295 -22.23 -2.77 -1.11
CA ILE A 295 -20.88 -2.56 -0.57
C ILE A 295 -20.90 -2.73 0.94
N GLY A 296 -21.87 -2.13 1.64
CA GLY A 296 -22.03 -2.38 3.08
C GLY A 296 -22.29 -3.86 3.40
N ALA A 297 -22.98 -4.59 2.53
CA ALA A 297 -23.16 -6.05 2.68
C ALA A 297 -21.84 -6.82 2.53
N ILE A 298 -20.97 -6.46 1.58
CA ILE A 298 -19.65 -7.09 1.43
C ILE A 298 -18.75 -6.77 2.63
N VAL A 299 -18.74 -5.52 3.10
CA VAL A 299 -17.92 -5.13 4.26
C VAL A 299 -18.35 -5.92 5.50
N ARG A 300 -19.67 -6.03 5.77
CA ARG A 300 -20.20 -6.86 6.87
C ARG A 300 -19.81 -8.33 6.73
N LEU A 301 -20.02 -8.90 5.54
CA LEU A 301 -19.65 -10.28 5.23
C LEU A 301 -18.17 -10.58 5.53
N LEU A 302 -17.27 -9.68 5.10
CA LEU A 302 -15.84 -9.85 5.32
C LEU A 302 -15.44 -9.63 6.77
N ARG A 303 -16.06 -8.67 7.48
CA ARG A 303 -15.80 -8.47 8.91
C ARG A 303 -16.22 -9.67 9.74
N GLU A 304 -17.35 -10.29 9.39
CA GLU A 304 -17.84 -11.51 10.08
C GLU A 304 -16.88 -12.70 9.89
N GLN A 305 -16.34 -12.88 8.68
CA GLN A 305 -15.45 -14.02 8.37
C GLN A 305 -13.98 -13.78 8.73
N PHE A 306 -13.52 -12.53 8.68
CA PHE A 306 -12.13 -12.14 8.95
C PHE A 306 -12.08 -10.98 9.98
N PRO A 307 -12.34 -11.25 11.28
CA PRO A 307 -12.54 -10.20 12.29
C PRO A 307 -11.34 -9.29 12.53
N GLU A 308 -10.13 -9.76 12.28
CA GLU A 308 -8.87 -9.01 12.50
C GLU A 308 -8.34 -8.33 11.22
N LEU A 309 -8.89 -8.69 10.06
CA LEU A 309 -8.41 -8.19 8.78
C LEU A 309 -8.72 -6.69 8.64
N THR A 310 -7.72 -5.93 8.17
CA THR A 310 -7.95 -4.51 7.87
C THR A 310 -8.80 -4.38 6.62
N LEU A 311 -9.98 -3.76 6.75
CA LEU A 311 -10.89 -3.51 5.65
C LEU A 311 -10.86 -2.02 5.28
N ILE A 312 -10.50 -1.75 4.03
CA ILE A 312 -10.56 -0.43 3.39
C ILE A 312 -11.81 -0.40 2.52
N ALA A 313 -12.70 0.58 2.67
CA ALA A 313 -13.92 0.66 1.87
C ALA A 313 -14.13 2.05 1.26
N GLY A 314 -14.63 2.11 0.03
CA GLY A 314 -14.99 3.36 -0.62
C GLY A 314 -15.34 3.17 -2.10
N ASN A 315 -15.50 4.23 -2.89
CA ASN A 315 -15.28 5.62 -2.52
C ASN A 315 -16.56 6.29 -1.98
N VAL A 316 -16.41 7.23 -1.04
CA VAL A 316 -17.49 8.09 -0.56
C VAL A 316 -17.05 9.56 -0.56
N THR A 317 -18.00 10.49 -0.45
CA THR A 317 -17.74 11.94 -0.42
C THR A 317 -18.53 12.70 0.65
N SER A 318 -19.23 12.00 1.53
CA SER A 318 -20.09 12.59 2.57
C SER A 318 -19.89 11.93 3.93
N ALA A 319 -20.29 12.62 5.00
CA ALA A 319 -20.23 12.08 6.35
C ALA A 319 -21.08 10.81 6.51
N GLU A 320 -22.29 10.81 5.93
CA GLU A 320 -23.21 9.66 5.98
C GLU A 320 -22.62 8.43 5.28
N GLY A 321 -21.90 8.63 4.18
CA GLY A 321 -21.20 7.53 3.50
C GLY A 321 -20.07 6.94 4.35
N VAL A 322 -19.34 7.79 5.08
CA VAL A 322 -18.30 7.34 6.03
C VAL A 322 -18.92 6.58 7.18
N GLU A 323 -19.97 7.13 7.80
CA GLU A 323 -20.71 6.47 8.88
C GLU A 323 -21.25 5.11 8.45
N PHE A 324 -21.91 5.03 7.29
CA PHE A 324 -22.45 3.80 6.75
C PHE A 324 -21.41 2.69 6.58
N LEU A 325 -20.22 3.03 6.06
CA LEU A 325 -19.15 2.05 5.85
C LEU A 325 -18.44 1.67 7.16
N ALA A 326 -18.27 2.63 8.06
CA ALA A 326 -17.73 2.37 9.40
C ALA A 326 -18.64 1.42 10.18
N ASP A 327 -19.96 1.69 10.21
CA ASP A 327 -20.97 0.85 10.86
C ASP A 327 -21.12 -0.52 10.18
N SER A 328 -20.68 -0.64 8.93
CA SER A 328 -20.60 -1.94 8.24
C SER A 328 -19.36 -2.76 8.62
N GLY A 329 -18.37 -2.15 9.29
CA GLY A 329 -17.16 -2.83 9.80
C GLY A 329 -15.85 -2.45 9.09
N ALA A 330 -15.81 -1.38 8.29
CA ALA A 330 -14.56 -0.92 7.67
C ALA A 330 -13.65 -0.21 8.68
N ASN A 331 -12.33 -0.41 8.60
CA ASN A 331 -11.35 0.30 9.45
C ASN A 331 -10.89 1.62 8.83
N ALA A 332 -10.83 1.68 7.50
CA ALA A 332 -10.40 2.87 6.77
C ALA A 332 -11.32 3.17 5.59
N ILE A 333 -11.65 4.44 5.40
CA ILE A 333 -12.60 4.89 4.39
C ILE A 333 -11.87 5.67 3.30
N LYS A 334 -12.03 5.22 2.06
CA LYS A 334 -11.47 5.89 0.89
C LYS A 334 -12.41 7.02 0.43
N VAL A 335 -11.91 8.25 0.45
CA VAL A 335 -12.69 9.47 0.20
C VAL A 335 -12.28 10.14 -1.10
N GLY A 336 -13.24 10.35 -1.98
CA GLY A 336 -13.07 11.07 -3.25
C GLY A 336 -13.81 10.42 -4.41
N GLN A 337 -14.65 11.18 -5.12
CA GLN A 337 -15.35 10.71 -6.31
C GLN A 337 -15.24 11.76 -7.43
N GLY A 338 -14.64 11.35 -8.55
CA GLY A 338 -14.33 12.24 -9.66
C GLY A 338 -13.11 13.17 -9.59
N PRO A 339 -12.28 13.28 -8.52
CA PRO A 339 -11.16 14.22 -8.52
C PRO A 339 -9.93 13.69 -9.29
N GLY A 340 -9.87 12.39 -9.60
CA GLY A 340 -8.73 11.78 -10.26
C GLY A 340 -8.46 12.38 -11.64
N SER A 341 -7.19 12.55 -12.01
CA SER A 341 -6.75 13.26 -13.23
C SER A 341 -7.26 12.65 -14.54
N ILE A 342 -7.72 11.40 -14.51
CA ILE A 342 -8.24 10.66 -15.67
C ILE A 342 -9.67 10.17 -15.46
N CYS A 343 -10.36 10.68 -14.44
CA CYS A 343 -11.75 10.36 -14.15
C CYS A 343 -12.66 11.41 -14.78
N THR A 344 -13.71 10.96 -15.48
CA THR A 344 -14.69 11.83 -16.13
C THR A 344 -16.07 11.72 -15.48
N THR A 345 -16.22 11.02 -14.34
CA THR A 345 -17.52 10.83 -13.66
C THR A 345 -18.26 12.14 -13.39
N ARG A 346 -17.58 13.24 -13.03
CA ARG A 346 -18.24 14.55 -12.84
C ARG A 346 -18.79 15.14 -14.14
N ILE A 347 -18.12 14.88 -15.25
CA ILE A 347 -18.52 15.38 -16.57
C ILE A 347 -19.63 14.50 -17.15
N VAL A 348 -19.49 13.18 -17.04
CA VAL A 348 -20.38 12.19 -17.67
C VAL A 348 -21.64 11.95 -16.84
N ALA A 349 -21.50 11.76 -15.52
CA ALA A 349 -22.62 11.47 -14.62
C ALA A 349 -23.11 12.70 -13.85
N GLY A 350 -22.36 13.81 -13.84
CA GLY A 350 -22.72 15.01 -13.07
C GLY A 350 -22.52 14.88 -11.55
N VAL A 351 -21.88 13.79 -11.08
CA VAL A 351 -21.74 13.48 -9.64
C VAL A 351 -20.29 13.58 -9.18
N GLY A 352 -20.08 14.31 -8.08
CA GLY A 352 -18.80 14.37 -7.35
C GLY A 352 -18.67 15.67 -6.56
N ILE A 353 -17.84 15.66 -5.51
CA ILE A 353 -17.64 16.78 -4.58
C ILE A 353 -16.18 17.24 -4.62
N PRO A 354 -15.86 18.55 -4.73
CA PRO A 354 -14.48 19.06 -4.62
C PRO A 354 -13.71 18.47 -3.44
N GLN A 355 -12.48 18.04 -3.69
CA GLN A 355 -11.82 17.03 -2.84
C GLN A 355 -11.56 17.51 -1.40
N MET A 356 -11.19 18.78 -1.20
CA MET A 356 -10.98 19.31 0.16
C MET A 356 -12.29 19.42 0.93
N THR A 357 -13.38 19.80 0.27
CA THR A 357 -14.72 19.77 0.88
C THR A 357 -15.15 18.34 1.23
N ALA A 358 -14.91 17.36 0.35
CA ALA A 358 -15.23 15.96 0.62
C ALA A 358 -14.45 15.41 1.83
N LEU A 359 -13.15 15.72 1.93
CA LEU A 359 -12.32 15.33 3.07
C LEU A 359 -12.79 15.99 4.36
N TYR A 360 -13.13 17.29 4.33
CA TYR A 360 -13.65 17.98 5.49
C TYR A 360 -14.99 17.40 5.96
N ALA A 361 -15.92 17.11 5.04
CA ALA A 361 -17.19 16.49 5.39
C ALA A 361 -16.99 15.09 6.00
N ALA A 362 -16.11 14.29 5.41
CA ALA A 362 -15.77 12.96 5.91
C ALA A 362 -15.12 13.01 7.31
N SER A 363 -14.22 13.96 7.57
CA SER A 363 -13.47 14.03 8.83
C SER A 363 -14.34 14.29 10.05
N LYS A 364 -15.54 14.87 9.87
CA LYS A 364 -16.49 15.15 10.98
C LYS A 364 -17.01 13.93 11.72
N ILE A 365 -16.98 12.76 11.08
CA ILE A 365 -17.54 11.54 11.64
C ILE A 365 -16.48 10.45 11.84
N ALA A 366 -15.37 10.51 11.11
CA ALA A 366 -14.32 9.49 11.16
C ALA A 366 -13.76 9.29 12.58
N ASP A 367 -13.41 10.37 13.28
CA ASP A 367 -12.91 10.29 14.66
C ASP A 367 -13.96 9.69 15.61
N LYS A 368 -15.23 10.07 15.46
CA LYS A 368 -16.34 9.54 16.28
C LYS A 368 -16.60 8.05 16.06
N LYS A 369 -16.29 7.55 14.86
CA LYS A 369 -16.44 6.15 14.46
C LYS A 369 -15.14 5.35 14.60
N ASN A 370 -14.06 5.99 15.04
CA ASN A 370 -12.73 5.39 15.16
C ASN A 370 -12.25 4.72 13.85
N VAL A 371 -12.42 5.41 12.72
CA VAL A 371 -11.95 4.96 11.40
C VAL A 371 -11.00 5.96 10.77
N SER A 372 -10.06 5.48 9.97
CA SER A 372 -9.14 6.33 9.22
C SER A 372 -9.77 6.86 7.93
N ILE A 373 -9.34 8.03 7.46
CA ILE A 373 -9.68 8.57 6.13
C ILE A 373 -8.48 8.50 5.19
N LEU A 374 -8.69 8.00 3.98
CA LEU A 374 -7.71 7.96 2.90
C LEU A 374 -8.16 8.88 1.76
N ALA A 375 -7.38 9.93 1.47
CA ALA A 375 -7.70 10.85 0.38
C ALA A 375 -7.32 10.24 -0.97
N ASP A 376 -8.30 9.95 -1.83
CA ASP A 376 -8.09 9.30 -3.14
C ASP A 376 -8.39 10.24 -4.30
N GLY A 377 -7.33 10.59 -5.04
CA GLY A 377 -7.40 11.37 -6.28
C GLY A 377 -7.34 12.90 -6.10
N GLY A 378 -7.08 13.59 -7.21
CA GLY A 378 -6.94 15.06 -7.29
C GLY A 378 -5.57 15.61 -6.87
N ILE A 379 -4.67 14.75 -6.39
CA ILE A 379 -3.34 15.14 -5.94
C ILE A 379 -2.38 15.19 -7.13
N SER A 380 -1.73 16.33 -7.32
CA SER A 380 -0.82 16.60 -8.44
C SER A 380 0.60 16.97 -8.00
N LYS A 381 0.77 17.38 -6.74
CA LYS A 381 2.02 17.91 -6.18
C LYS A 381 2.11 17.63 -4.67
N SER A 382 3.31 17.68 -4.11
CA SER A 382 3.54 17.43 -2.67
C SER A 382 2.75 18.38 -1.76
N GLY A 383 2.54 19.63 -2.18
CA GLY A 383 1.70 20.59 -1.46
C GLY A 383 0.22 20.16 -1.36
N ASP A 384 -0.31 19.46 -2.36
CA ASP A 384 -1.67 18.88 -2.30
C ASP A 384 -1.73 17.75 -1.25
N ILE A 385 -0.65 16.97 -1.11
CA ILE A 385 -0.54 15.93 -0.08
C ILE A 385 -0.58 16.57 1.31
N VAL A 386 0.20 17.63 1.54
CA VAL A 386 0.18 18.35 2.83
C VAL A 386 -1.24 18.84 3.14
N LYS A 387 -1.90 19.50 2.17
CA LYS A 387 -3.28 19.97 2.31
C LYS A 387 -4.24 18.81 2.62
N ALA A 388 -4.15 17.69 1.91
CA ALA A 388 -4.99 16.51 2.16
C ALA A 388 -4.80 15.96 3.58
N LEU A 389 -3.55 15.82 4.03
CA LEU A 389 -3.21 15.25 5.35
C LEU A 389 -3.68 16.11 6.52
N THR A 390 -3.97 17.39 6.30
CA THR A 390 -4.66 18.21 7.31
C THR A 390 -6.10 17.73 7.63
N LEU A 391 -6.67 16.86 6.79
CA LEU A 391 -8.02 16.30 6.92
C LEU A 391 -8.08 14.78 6.73
N SER A 392 -6.94 14.09 6.55
CA SER A 392 -6.87 12.64 6.30
C SER A 392 -5.70 11.96 7.01
N ASN A 393 -5.74 10.63 7.11
CA ASN A 393 -4.68 9.80 7.70
C ASN A 393 -3.58 9.49 6.69
N ALA A 394 -3.96 9.29 5.42
CA ALA A 394 -3.05 9.03 4.32
C ALA A 394 -3.64 9.52 2.99
N VAL A 395 -2.82 9.47 1.94
CA VAL A 395 -3.22 9.76 0.56
C VAL A 395 -3.01 8.55 -0.34
N ILE A 396 -3.90 8.39 -1.32
CA ILE A 396 -3.80 7.38 -2.37
C ILE A 396 -3.42 8.08 -3.68
N CYS A 397 -2.25 7.73 -4.20
CA CYS A 397 -1.64 8.36 -5.36
C CYS A 397 -1.69 7.43 -6.58
N GLY A 398 -2.27 7.93 -7.67
CA GLY A 398 -2.26 7.27 -8.98
C GLY A 398 -1.24 7.92 -9.93
N SER A 399 -1.59 9.09 -10.48
CA SER A 399 -0.84 9.76 -11.54
C SER A 399 0.58 10.15 -11.16
N LEU A 400 0.81 10.53 -9.90
CA LEU A 400 2.15 10.82 -9.37
C LEU A 400 3.11 9.62 -9.46
N LEU A 401 2.57 8.39 -9.42
CA LEU A 401 3.36 7.16 -9.34
C LEU A 401 3.33 6.36 -10.65
N ALA A 402 2.34 6.57 -11.53
CA ALA A 402 2.18 5.86 -12.80
C ALA A 402 3.37 5.98 -13.76
N GLY A 403 4.13 7.07 -13.65
CA GLY A 403 5.35 7.29 -14.45
C GLY A 403 6.58 6.54 -13.94
N CYS A 404 6.53 5.93 -12.74
CA CYS A 404 7.69 5.29 -12.13
C CYS A 404 8.07 3.99 -12.86
N ASN A 405 9.33 3.59 -12.77
CA ASN A 405 9.86 2.38 -13.39
C ASN A 405 9.10 1.11 -12.95
N GLU A 406 8.68 1.09 -11.69
CA GLU A 406 8.00 0.02 -10.99
C GLU A 406 6.52 -0.13 -11.38
N ALA A 407 5.90 0.94 -11.91
CA ALA A 407 4.51 0.89 -12.35
C ALA A 407 4.37 -0.09 -13.54
N PRO A 408 3.28 -0.88 -13.62
CA PRO A 408 2.99 -1.69 -14.79
C PRO A 408 2.66 -0.81 -16.01
N GLY A 409 2.82 -1.36 -17.21
CA GLY A 409 2.50 -0.67 -18.46
C GLY A 409 3.70 -0.52 -19.40
N ARG A 410 3.39 -0.24 -20.67
CA ARG A 410 4.40 -0.09 -21.73
C ARG A 410 5.05 1.29 -21.65
N ILE A 411 6.36 1.33 -21.92
CA ILE A 411 7.10 2.57 -22.13
C ILE A 411 7.07 2.90 -23.64
N MET A 412 6.82 4.15 -23.97
CA MET A 412 6.77 4.69 -25.32
C MET A 412 7.67 5.91 -25.42
N GLU A 413 8.37 6.07 -26.53
CA GLU A 413 9.14 7.28 -26.83
C GLU A 413 8.33 8.18 -27.79
N ILE A 414 8.14 9.44 -27.40
CA ILE A 414 7.49 10.46 -28.23
C ILE A 414 8.38 11.71 -28.21
N ASN A 415 8.92 12.08 -29.37
CA ASN A 415 9.80 13.24 -29.56
C ASN A 415 10.99 13.26 -28.58
N GLY A 416 11.66 12.12 -28.38
CA GLY A 416 12.82 12.00 -27.49
C GLY A 416 12.50 11.97 -25.99
N LYS A 417 11.21 11.97 -25.62
CA LYS A 417 10.75 11.80 -24.23
C LYS A 417 10.09 10.45 -24.03
N LEU A 418 10.35 9.84 -22.87
CA LEU A 418 9.75 8.57 -22.47
C LEU A 418 8.46 8.80 -21.70
N TYR A 419 7.43 8.04 -22.05
CA TYR A 419 6.12 8.03 -21.42
C TYR A 419 5.71 6.61 -21.05
N LYS A 420 4.90 6.46 -20.00
CA LYS A 420 4.22 5.23 -19.63
C LYS A 420 2.72 5.33 -19.87
N GLN A 421 2.14 4.22 -20.30
CA GLN A 421 0.69 4.08 -20.42
C GLN A 421 0.01 4.27 -19.07
N TYR A 422 -1.01 5.14 -19.00
CA TYR A 422 -1.77 5.42 -17.79
C TYR A 422 -3.26 5.54 -18.12
N ARG A 423 -4.12 4.69 -17.53
CA ARG A 423 -5.54 4.66 -17.87
C ARG A 423 -6.45 4.61 -16.65
N GLY A 424 -7.62 5.23 -16.77
CA GLY A 424 -8.61 5.28 -15.71
C GLY A 424 -9.34 3.95 -15.62
N MET A 425 -9.66 3.50 -14.41
CA MET A 425 -10.44 2.27 -14.27
C MET A 425 -11.81 2.37 -14.96
N GLY A 426 -12.32 3.57 -15.23
CA GLY A 426 -13.55 3.80 -15.99
C GLY A 426 -13.36 3.92 -17.51
N SER A 427 -12.13 3.76 -18.02
CA SER A 427 -11.85 3.75 -19.46
C SER A 427 -12.35 2.46 -20.10
N HIS A 428 -12.57 2.51 -21.41
CA HIS A 428 -13.17 1.39 -22.14
C HIS A 428 -12.29 0.12 -22.09
N GLU A 429 -10.97 0.23 -22.25
CA GLU A 429 -10.08 -0.94 -22.20
C GLU A 429 -9.93 -1.49 -20.78
N ALA A 430 -9.83 -0.63 -19.75
CA ALA A 430 -9.81 -1.11 -18.37
C ALA A 430 -11.09 -1.90 -18.04
N MET A 431 -12.25 -1.40 -18.50
CA MET A 431 -13.54 -2.06 -18.29
C MET A 431 -13.64 -3.41 -19.00
N LYS A 432 -13.10 -3.53 -20.22
CA LYS A 432 -13.01 -4.83 -20.95
C LYS A 432 -12.19 -5.85 -20.18
N GLU A 433 -11.11 -5.42 -19.55
CA GLU A 433 -10.21 -6.32 -18.82
C GLU A 433 -10.82 -6.79 -17.48
N GLY A 434 -11.74 -6.01 -16.89
CA GLY A 434 -12.43 -6.41 -15.64
C GLY A 434 -12.86 -5.31 -14.67
N SER A 435 -12.51 -4.04 -14.91
CA SER A 435 -12.91 -2.95 -14.02
C SER A 435 -14.39 -2.55 -14.12
N ALA A 436 -15.16 -3.12 -15.06
CA ALA A 436 -16.58 -2.82 -15.27
C ALA A 436 -17.44 -3.00 -14.00
N SER A 437 -17.11 -3.99 -13.17
CA SER A 437 -17.78 -4.25 -11.89
C SER A 437 -17.69 -3.06 -10.92
N ARG A 438 -16.64 -2.24 -11.02
CA ARG A 438 -16.46 -1.00 -10.23
C ARG A 438 -17.61 -0.02 -10.41
N TYR A 439 -18.19 0.00 -11.61
CA TYR A 439 -19.25 0.90 -12.06
C TYR A 439 -20.60 0.19 -12.15
N GLY A 440 -20.74 -0.99 -11.54
CA GLY A 440 -22.02 -1.72 -11.48
C GLY A 440 -22.41 -2.46 -12.76
N HIS A 441 -21.46 -2.79 -13.64
CA HIS A 441 -21.72 -3.43 -14.93
C HIS A 441 -21.11 -4.84 -15.01
N ALA A 442 -21.76 -5.75 -15.76
CA ALA A 442 -21.18 -7.05 -16.11
C ALA A 442 -20.26 -6.93 -17.34
N LYS A 443 -19.26 -7.83 -17.47
CA LYS A 443 -18.32 -7.84 -18.62
C LYS A 443 -19.02 -7.86 -19.99
N LYS A 444 -20.21 -8.48 -20.09
CA LYS A 444 -20.97 -8.60 -21.35
C LYS A 444 -21.63 -7.28 -21.78
N ASP A 445 -21.85 -6.34 -20.85
CA ASP A 445 -22.55 -5.09 -21.12
C ASP A 445 -21.61 -3.97 -21.64
N VAL A 446 -20.29 -4.21 -21.63
CA VAL A 446 -19.27 -3.20 -21.97
C VAL A 446 -19.35 -2.77 -23.44
N GLN A 447 -19.78 -3.65 -24.36
CA GLN A 447 -19.96 -3.30 -25.78
C GLN A 447 -21.20 -2.43 -26.03
N LEU A 448 -22.16 -2.37 -25.09
CA LEU A 448 -23.43 -1.65 -25.24
C LEU A 448 -23.39 -0.22 -24.65
N LYS A 449 -22.32 0.18 -23.96
CA LYS A 449 -22.24 1.49 -23.31
C LYS A 449 -21.67 2.55 -24.27
N ALA A 450 -22.38 3.67 -24.40
CA ALA A 450 -21.96 4.84 -25.19
C ALA A 450 -21.06 5.83 -24.42
N ALA A 451 -20.89 5.70 -23.09
CA ALA A 451 -20.15 6.68 -22.28
C ALA A 451 -19.24 6.03 -21.21
N ALA A 452 -17.92 6.20 -21.38
CA ALA A 452 -16.88 5.78 -20.43
C ALA A 452 -16.65 6.87 -19.34
N GLU A 453 -16.38 6.46 -18.11
CA GLU A 453 -16.15 7.35 -16.95
C GLU A 453 -14.66 7.57 -16.64
N GLY A 454 -13.79 7.21 -17.58
CA GLY A 454 -12.37 7.52 -17.55
C GLY A 454 -11.75 7.54 -18.94
N ILE A 455 -10.53 8.08 -19.01
CA ILE A 455 -9.75 8.19 -20.25
C ILE A 455 -8.50 7.32 -20.22
N GLU A 456 -7.88 7.17 -21.38
CA GLU A 456 -6.51 6.69 -21.52
C GLU A 456 -5.59 7.87 -21.80
N ALA A 457 -4.43 7.86 -21.17
CA ALA A 457 -3.44 8.91 -21.25
C ALA A 457 -2.03 8.33 -21.20
N LEU A 458 -1.05 9.21 -21.36
CA LEU A 458 0.36 8.91 -21.18
C LEU A 458 0.88 9.76 -20.02
N LYS A 459 1.65 9.15 -19.12
CA LYS A 459 2.36 9.87 -18.05
C LYS A 459 3.84 9.88 -18.37
N GLU A 460 4.49 11.05 -18.31
CA GLU A 460 5.94 11.15 -18.52
C GLU A 460 6.69 10.23 -17.53
N ALA A 461 7.69 9.50 -18.03
CA ALA A 461 8.48 8.59 -17.21
C ALA A 461 9.22 9.36 -16.12
N SER A 462 9.04 8.94 -14.88
CA SER A 462 9.47 9.66 -13.67
C SER A 462 10.64 8.98 -12.95
N GLY A 463 11.31 8.00 -13.58
CA GLY A 463 12.42 7.28 -12.95
C GLY A 463 11.98 6.31 -11.85
N SER A 464 12.85 6.03 -10.87
CA SER A 464 12.54 5.10 -9.78
C SER A 464 11.55 5.67 -8.78
N LEU A 465 10.69 4.79 -8.25
CA LEU A 465 9.73 5.13 -7.21
C LEU A 465 10.39 5.74 -5.96
N SER A 466 11.51 5.19 -5.49
CA SER A 466 12.21 5.70 -4.30
C SER A 466 12.61 7.17 -4.46
N ARG A 467 13.04 7.58 -5.66
CA ARG A 467 13.37 8.98 -5.94
C ARG A 467 12.13 9.87 -5.84
N VAL A 468 11.04 9.47 -6.50
CA VAL A 468 9.78 10.22 -6.49
C VAL A 468 9.22 10.31 -5.07
N LEU A 469 9.25 9.22 -4.29
CA LEU A 469 8.80 9.23 -2.90
C LEU A 469 9.67 10.15 -2.03
N ASN A 470 11.00 10.13 -2.15
CA ASN A 470 11.87 11.03 -1.39
C ASN A 470 11.56 12.51 -1.66
N GLU A 471 11.24 12.86 -2.91
CA GLU A 471 10.81 14.22 -3.27
C GLU A 471 9.47 14.58 -2.63
N LEU A 472 8.49 13.67 -2.66
CA LEU A 472 7.19 13.88 -2.02
C LEU A 472 7.32 13.99 -0.49
N ILE A 473 8.13 13.12 0.13
CA ILE A 473 8.45 13.12 1.57
C ILE A 473 9.07 14.45 1.97
N GLY A 474 10.10 14.92 1.25
CA GLY A 474 10.74 16.21 1.54
C GLY A 474 9.76 17.38 1.44
N GLY A 475 8.82 17.33 0.50
CA GLY A 475 7.73 18.31 0.40
C GLY A 475 6.76 18.26 1.60
N ILE A 476 6.42 17.06 2.07
CA ILE A 476 5.55 16.88 3.25
C ILE A 476 6.24 17.38 4.51
N GLN A 477 7.49 16.97 4.75
CA GLN A 477 8.32 17.41 5.88
C GLN A 477 8.48 18.93 5.89
N SER A 478 8.70 19.55 4.72
CA SER A 478 8.77 21.01 4.59
C SER A 478 7.46 21.69 4.97
N GLY A 479 6.32 21.17 4.47
CA GLY A 479 5.00 21.67 4.83
C GLY A 479 4.72 21.56 6.33
N MET A 480 5.05 20.43 6.94
CA MET A 480 4.95 20.23 8.39
C MET A 480 5.84 21.20 9.18
N GLY A 481 7.07 21.44 8.72
CA GLY A 481 7.98 22.43 9.30
C GLY A 481 7.41 23.85 9.27
N TYR A 482 6.81 24.29 8.15
CA TYR A 482 6.15 25.59 8.06
C TYR A 482 4.92 25.73 8.97
N LEU A 483 4.26 24.62 9.30
CA LEU A 483 3.07 24.59 10.17
C LEU A 483 3.42 24.30 11.64
N GLY A 484 4.71 24.17 11.98
CA GLY A 484 5.14 23.84 13.35
C GLY A 484 4.65 22.49 13.83
N ALA A 485 4.51 21.52 12.92
CA ALA A 485 3.92 20.22 13.20
C ALA A 485 4.99 19.13 13.25
N GLY A 486 5.20 18.53 14.43
CA GLY A 486 6.14 17.41 14.61
C GLY A 486 5.61 16.08 14.11
N ASP A 487 4.30 15.92 14.05
CA ASP A 487 3.61 14.71 13.58
C ASP A 487 2.31 15.07 12.85
N LEU A 488 1.65 14.06 12.27
CA LEU A 488 0.41 14.28 11.52
C LEU A 488 -0.76 14.75 12.40
N ALA A 489 -0.78 14.45 13.70
CA ALA A 489 -1.82 14.94 14.61
C ALA A 489 -1.67 16.46 14.86
N SER A 490 -0.43 16.89 15.09
CA SER A 490 -0.04 18.30 15.19
C SER A 490 -0.33 19.03 13.88
N LEU A 491 -0.09 18.39 12.72
CA LEU A 491 -0.40 18.98 11.42
C LEU A 491 -1.88 19.34 11.29
N ARG A 492 -2.79 18.44 11.66
CA ARG A 492 -4.24 18.66 11.58
C ARG A 492 -4.71 19.74 12.55
N SER A 493 -4.22 19.72 13.79
CA SER A 493 -4.62 20.69 14.83
C SER A 493 -4.05 22.09 14.60
N ASN A 494 -2.82 22.18 14.08
CA ASN A 494 -2.16 23.45 13.80
C ASN A 494 -2.70 24.11 12.53
N ALA A 495 -3.11 23.35 11.52
CA ALA A 495 -3.51 23.87 10.21
C ALA A 495 -4.44 25.10 10.30
N ARG A 496 -4.06 26.16 9.57
CA ARG A 496 -4.87 27.36 9.36
C ARG A 496 -4.99 27.62 7.87
N TYR A 497 -6.21 27.87 7.41
CA TYR A 497 -6.56 27.91 6.00
C TYR A 497 -6.95 29.32 5.58
N ILE A 498 -6.68 29.63 4.31
CA ILE A 498 -7.18 30.81 3.62
C ILE A 498 -7.61 30.42 2.21
N ARG A 499 -8.70 31.02 1.73
CA ARG A 499 -9.16 30.83 0.35
C ARG A 499 -8.32 31.70 -0.56
N VAL A 500 -7.85 31.12 -1.66
CA VAL A 500 -7.12 31.87 -2.69
C VAL A 500 -8.01 32.12 -3.90
N THR A 501 -7.80 33.26 -4.55
CA THR A 501 -8.41 33.54 -5.85
C THR A 501 -7.58 32.90 -6.95
N GLN A 502 -8.10 32.86 -8.18
CA GLN A 502 -7.30 32.41 -9.34
C GLN A 502 -6.02 33.24 -9.53
N ALA A 503 -6.04 34.53 -9.18
CA ALA A 503 -4.84 35.37 -9.22
C ALA A 503 -3.80 34.91 -8.19
N GLY A 504 -4.22 34.59 -6.96
CA GLY A 504 -3.34 34.02 -5.94
C GLY A 504 -2.79 32.65 -6.33
N GLN A 505 -3.58 31.82 -7.01
CA GLN A 505 -3.08 30.54 -7.52
C GLN A 505 -2.06 30.72 -8.65
N LYS A 506 -2.26 31.71 -9.53
CA LYS A 506 -1.29 32.07 -10.57
C LYS A 506 0.01 32.59 -9.95
N GLU A 507 -0.08 33.41 -8.90
CA GLU A 507 1.06 33.92 -8.11
C GLU A 507 1.84 32.78 -7.44
N ALA A 508 1.16 31.74 -6.94
CA ALA A 508 1.80 30.61 -6.28
C ALA A 508 2.69 29.76 -7.20
N SER A 509 2.51 29.83 -8.52
CA SER A 509 3.37 29.15 -9.49
C SER A 509 4.52 30.06 -9.94
N PRO A 510 5.68 29.53 -10.38
CA PRO A 510 6.70 30.36 -11.01
C PRO A 510 6.10 31.18 -12.16
N HIS A 511 6.29 32.50 -12.11
CA HIS A 511 5.78 33.45 -13.08
C HIS A 511 6.87 34.47 -13.46
N ASP A 512 6.73 35.07 -14.65
CA ASP A 512 7.62 36.10 -15.20
C ASP A 512 9.10 35.71 -15.39
N VAL A 513 9.35 34.41 -15.63
CA VAL A 513 10.70 33.86 -15.89
C VAL A 513 10.71 32.84 -17.03
N ILE A 514 11.86 32.71 -17.72
CA ILE A 514 12.12 31.58 -18.62
C ILE A 514 12.83 30.50 -17.81
N THR A 515 12.18 29.36 -17.67
CA THR A 515 12.74 28.21 -16.97
C THR A 515 13.88 27.58 -17.78
N VAL A 516 15.14 27.82 -17.38
CA VAL A 516 16.34 27.30 -18.06
C VAL A 516 16.67 25.87 -17.65
N LYS A 517 16.45 25.53 -16.37
CA LYS A 517 16.59 24.19 -15.83
C LYS A 517 15.78 24.14 -14.54
N THR A 518 14.56 23.63 -14.60
CA THR A 518 13.92 23.13 -13.40
C THR A 518 14.71 21.90 -12.94
N SER A 519 14.72 21.62 -11.64
CA SER A 519 14.88 20.23 -11.20
C SER A 519 13.99 19.33 -12.08
N ASN A 520 14.33 18.05 -12.25
CA ASN A 520 13.58 17.11 -13.12
C ASN A 520 12.08 16.88 -12.72
N THR A 521 11.48 17.81 -11.96
CA THR A 521 10.22 17.74 -11.23
C THR A 521 9.07 18.54 -11.85
N ASP A 522 9.34 19.55 -12.68
CA ASP A 522 8.26 20.41 -13.25
C ASP A 522 7.79 20.00 -14.65
N SER A 523 8.21 18.84 -15.16
CA SER A 523 7.65 18.28 -16.40
C SER A 523 6.26 17.65 -16.23
N GLN A 524 5.63 17.83 -15.06
CA GLN A 524 4.25 17.44 -14.82
C GLN A 524 3.29 18.62 -15.06
N LYS A 525 3.11 19.01 -16.32
CA LYS A 525 1.94 19.76 -16.77
C LYS A 525 1.09 18.88 -17.67
#